data_AF-A0A3D5YPK7-F1
#
_entry.id   AF-A0A3D5YPK7-F1
#
_cell.length_a   1.000
_cell.length_b   1.000
_cell.length_c   1.000
_cell.angle_alpha   90.00
_cell.angle_beta   90.00
_cell.angle_gamma   90.00
#
_symmetry.space_group_name_H-M   'P 1'
#
loop_
_entity.id
_entity.type
_entity.pdbx_description
1 polymer ?
#
loop_
_entity_poly.entity_id
_entity_poly.type
_entity_poly.pdbx_seq_one_letter_code
_entity_poly.pdbx_strand_id
1 'polypeptide(L)'
;MLRAVNLILVISILVNAIYIVNQRFTARQHYMQLASLQNKASVLNKEYTRLQLEEGTYSSGLAVQDFATTSLGLVQPDKLHIVELK
;
A
#
# COMPACT_ATOMS: atom_id res chain seq x y z
N MET A 1 59.58 8.92 -14.91
CA MET A 1 58.21 9.18 -15.39
C MET A 1 57.34 7.92 -15.37
N LEU A 2 57.71 6.84 -16.07
CA LEU A 2 56.91 5.60 -16.16
C LEU A 2 56.52 4.97 -14.80
N ARG A 3 57.44 4.98 -13.82
CA ARG A 3 57.18 4.45 -12.47
C ARG A 3 56.10 5.22 -11.70
N ALA A 4 56.09 6.56 -11.83
CA ALA A 4 55.09 7.40 -11.18
C ALA A 4 53.70 7.22 -11.80
N VAL A 5 53.64 7.11 -13.13
CA VAL A 5 52.39 6.82 -13.85
C VAL A 5 51.82 5.48 -13.42
N ASN A 6 52.66 4.44 -13.31
CA ASN A 6 52.20 3.12 -12.89
C ASN A 6 51.67 3.12 -11.44
N LEU A 7 52.33 3.85 -10.54
CA LEU A 7 51.88 4.04 -9.15
C LEU A 7 50.51 4.73 -9.08
N ILE A 8 50.32 5.80 -9.87
CA ILE A 8 49.03 6.52 -9.94
C ILE A 8 47.93 5.59 -10.46
N LEU A 9 48.23 4.77 -11.47
CA LEU A 9 47.27 3.81 -12.03
C LEU A 9 46.83 2.77 -11.00
N VAL A 10 47.80 2.20 -10.25
CA VAL A 10 47.51 1.25 -9.18
C VAL A 10 46.63 1.88 -8.11
N ILE A 11 46.95 3.10 -7.67
CA ILE A 11 46.15 3.82 -6.67
C ILE A 11 44.74 4.07 -7.22
N SER A 12 44.61 4.50 -8.47
CA SER A 12 43.32 4.77 -9.10
C SER A 12 42.43 3.53 -9.15
N ILE A 13 43.01 2.36 -9.47
CA ILE A 13 42.29 1.07 -9.46
C ILE A 13 41.83 0.72 -8.04
N LEU A 14 42.69 0.88 -7.04
CA LEU A 14 42.35 0.60 -5.64
C LEU A 14 41.22 1.49 -5.14
N VAL A 15 41.29 2.80 -5.42
CA VAL A 15 40.24 3.76 -5.05
C VAL A 15 38.92 3.38 -5.73
N ASN A 16 38.95 3.03 -7.01
CA ASN A 16 37.75 2.63 -7.74
C ASN A 16 37.14 1.33 -7.17
N ALA A 17 37.98 0.33 -6.86
CA ALA A 17 37.51 -0.91 -6.25
C ALA A 17 36.80 -0.67 -4.91
N ILE A 18 37.38 0.17 -4.05
CA ILE A 18 36.77 0.55 -2.75
C ILE A 18 35.46 1.32 -2.98
N TYR A 19 35.45 2.24 -3.93
CA TYR A 19 34.27 3.05 -4.25
C TYR A 19 33.09 2.19 -4.71
N ILE A 20 33.32 1.22 -5.60
CA ILE A 20 32.29 0.31 -6.09
C ILE A 20 31.68 -0.50 -4.94
N VAL A 21 32.51 -1.00 -4.02
CA VAL A 21 32.03 -1.76 -2.86
C VAL A 21 31.17 -0.89 -1.96
N ASN A 22 31.61 0.35 -1.69
CA ASN A 22 30.84 1.28 -0.88
C ASN A 22 29.49 1.63 -1.54
N GLN A 23 29.49 1.89 -2.85
CA GLN A 23 28.26 2.15 -3.60
C GLN A 23 27.28 0.99 -3.54
N ARG A 24 27.76 -0.26 -3.65
CA ARG A 24 26.91 -1.45 -3.51
C ARG A 24 26.31 -1.57 -2.12
N PHE A 25 27.09 -1.27 -1.07
CA PHE A 25 26.61 -1.29 0.30
C PHE A 25 25.53 -0.22 0.54
N THR A 26 25.81 1.02 0.15
CA THR A 26 24.90 2.17 0.29
C THR A 26 23.62 1.95 -0.51
N ALA A 27 23.71 1.46 -1.75
CA ALA A 27 22.53 1.11 -2.55
C ALA A 27 21.67 0.08 -1.82
N ARG A 28 22.26 -1.00 -1.30
CA ARG A 28 21.53 -2.02 -0.56
C ARG A 28 20.84 -1.44 0.69
N GLN A 29 21.51 -0.55 1.41
CA GLN A 29 20.94 0.11 2.57
C GLN A 29 19.72 0.98 2.21
N HIS A 30 19.81 1.78 1.15
CA HIS A 30 18.67 2.59 0.67
C HIS A 30 17.51 1.73 0.20
N TYR A 31 17.78 0.64 -0.53
CA TYR A 31 16.75 -0.31 -0.92
C TYR A 31 16.03 -0.94 0.27
N MET A 32 16.77 -1.31 1.33
CA MET A 32 16.17 -1.85 2.55
C MET A 32 15.27 -0.83 3.26
N GLN A 33 15.70 0.43 3.32
CA GLN A 33 14.89 1.51 3.89
C GLN A 33 13.60 1.73 3.09
N LEU A 34 13.71 1.78 1.76
CA LEU A 34 12.56 1.93 0.88
C LEU A 34 11.58 0.76 1.02
N ALA A 35 12.09 -0.48 1.00
CA ALA A 35 11.27 -1.68 1.17
C ALA A 35 10.54 -1.70 2.52
N SER A 36 11.20 -1.25 3.59
CA SER A 36 10.58 -1.13 4.92
C SER A 36 9.42 -0.13 4.92
N LEU A 37 9.60 1.06 4.33
CA LEU A 37 8.53 2.05 4.19
C LEU A 37 7.38 1.56 3.32
N GLN A 38 7.70 0.92 2.19
CA GLN A 38 6.70 0.37 1.28
C GLN A 38 5.85 -0.71 1.95
N ASN A 39 6.47 -1.58 2.76
CA ASN A 39 5.76 -2.58 3.53
C ASN A 39 4.81 -1.94 4.55
N LYS A 40 5.25 -0.91 5.28
CA LYS A 40 4.38 -0.19 6.23
C LYS A 40 3.18 0.43 5.52
N ALA A 41 3.40 1.09 4.38
CA ALA A 41 2.32 1.66 3.57
C ALA A 41 1.34 0.59 3.08
N SER A 42 1.85 -0.56 2.62
CA SER A 42 1.01 -1.66 2.16
C SER A 42 0.17 -2.28 3.28
N VAL A 43 0.73 -2.43 4.48
CA VAL A 43 0.00 -2.93 5.65
C VAL A 43 -1.12 -1.97 6.01
N LEU A 44 -0.81 -0.67 6.10
CA LEU A 44 -1.80 0.36 6.41
C LEU A 44 -2.93 0.38 5.37
N ASN A 45 -2.60 0.30 4.08
CA ASN A 45 -3.61 0.27 3.03
C ASN A 45 -4.52 -0.97 3.14
N LYS A 46 -3.95 -2.13 3.48
CA LYS A 46 -4.74 -3.36 3.69
C LYS A 46 -5.71 -3.21 4.86
N GLU A 47 -5.26 -2.64 5.97
CA GLU A 47 -6.10 -2.37 7.13
C GLU A 47 -7.20 -1.37 6.79
N TYR A 48 -6.87 -0.30 6.07
CA TYR A 48 -7.83 0.69 5.62
C TYR A 48 -8.90 0.10 4.70
N THR A 49 -8.52 -0.71 3.71
CA THR A 49 -9.48 -1.43 2.86
C THR A 49 -10.36 -2.37 3.67
N ARG A 50 -9.81 -3.06 4.68
CA ARG A 50 -10.60 -3.90 5.58
C ARG A 50 -11.63 -3.07 6.36
N LEU A 51 -11.22 -1.94 6.94
CA LEU A 51 -12.12 -1.05 7.65
C LEU A 51 -13.22 -0.50 6.74
N GLN A 52 -12.90 -0.13 5.49
CA GLN A 52 -13.90 0.30 4.51
C GLN A 52 -14.92 -0.80 4.18
N LEU A 53 -14.51 -2.07 4.14
CA LEU A 53 -15.43 -3.19 3.94
C LEU A 53 -16.31 -3.41 5.18
N GLU A 54 -15.75 -3.26 6.38
CA GLU A 54 -16.50 -3.29 7.64
C GLU A 54 -17.53 -2.15 7.66
N GLU A 55 -17.13 -0.90 7.40
CA GLU A 55 -18.04 0.26 7.31
C GLU A 55 -19.05 0.14 6.17
N GLY A 56 -18.63 -0.34 5.00
CA GLY A 56 -19.53 -0.57 3.86
C GLY A 56 -20.60 -1.62 4.15
N THR A 57 -20.28 -2.59 5.01
CA THR A 57 -21.26 -3.56 5.51
C THR A 57 -22.29 -2.90 6.43
N TYR A 58 -21.89 -1.91 7.24
CA TYR A 58 -22.81 -1.11 8.05
C TYR A 58 -23.56 -0.02 7.27
N SER A 59 -22.99 0.47 6.16
CA SER A 59 -23.50 1.61 5.38
C SER A 59 -24.35 1.21 4.18
N SER A 60 -24.16 -0.01 3.65
CA SER A 60 -25.03 -0.56 2.61
C SER A 60 -26.39 -0.84 3.23
N GLY A 61 -27.48 -0.54 2.50
CA GLY A 61 -28.85 -0.44 3.00
C GLY A 61 -29.42 -1.61 3.82
N LEU A 62 -28.66 -2.69 4.05
CA LEU A 62 -28.94 -3.76 4.99
C LEU A 62 -29.18 -3.28 6.42
N ALA A 63 -28.37 -2.36 6.97
CA ALA A 63 -28.59 -1.85 8.32
C ALA A 63 -29.91 -1.04 8.43
N VAL A 64 -30.21 -0.26 7.38
CA VAL A 64 -31.47 0.50 7.29
C VAL A 64 -32.66 -0.43 7.08
N GLN A 65 -32.51 -1.47 6.25
CA GLN A 65 -33.51 -2.50 6.00
C GLN A 65 -33.80 -3.29 7.27
N ASP A 66 -32.77 -3.72 8.00
CA ASP A 66 -32.91 -4.45 9.26
C ASP A 66 -33.58 -3.60 10.34
N PHE A 67 -33.21 -2.32 10.47
CA PHE A 67 -33.89 -1.39 11.37
C PHE A 67 -35.36 -1.14 10.96
N ALA A 68 -35.61 -0.95 9.66
CA ALA A 68 -36.95 -0.77 9.11
C ALA A 68 -37.83 -2.00 9.39
N THR A 69 -37.32 -3.20 9.19
CA THR A 69 -38.09 -4.44 9.38
C THR A 69 -38.21 -4.84 10.85
N THR A 70 -37.16 -4.63 11.67
CA THR A 70 -37.13 -5.06 13.07
C THR A 70 -37.69 -4.03 14.05
N SER A 71 -37.29 -2.75 13.91
CA SER A 71 -37.70 -1.69 14.83
C SER A 71 -38.96 -0.97 14.39
N LEU A 72 -39.20 -0.85 13.07
CA LEU A 72 -40.41 -0.22 12.52
C LEU A 72 -41.45 -1.23 12.02
N GLY A 73 -41.15 -2.54 12.00
CA GLY A 73 -42.07 -3.58 11.55
C GLY A 73 -42.43 -3.50 10.06
N LEU A 74 -41.62 -2.80 9.25
CA LEU A 74 -41.89 -2.58 7.84
C LEU A 74 -41.66 -3.87 7.05
N VAL A 75 -42.73 -4.33 6.40
CA VAL A 75 -42.71 -5.46 5.46
C VAL A 75 -42.61 -4.95 4.03
N GLN A 76 -41.90 -5.71 3.20
CA GLN A 76 -41.71 -5.36 1.78
C GLN A 76 -43.09 -5.36 1.08
N PRO A 77 -43.48 -4.29 0.37
CA PRO A 77 -44.81 -4.16 -0.20
C PRO A 77 -45.06 -5.23 -1.28
N ASP A 78 -46.22 -5.86 -1.23
CA ASP A 78 -46.65 -6.83 -2.23
C ASP A 78 -46.87 -6.13 -3.58
N LYS A 79 -46.53 -6.80 -4.70
CA LYS A 79 -46.59 -6.26 -6.06
C LYS A 79 -47.98 -5.71 -6.44
N LEU A 80 -49.01 -6.16 -5.75
CA LEU A 80 -50.39 -5.72 -5.90
C LEU A 80 -50.66 -4.29 -5.40
N HIS A 81 -49.76 -3.70 -4.60
CA HIS A 81 -49.93 -2.37 -4.00
C HIS A 81 -48.93 -1.33 -4.50
N ILE A 82 -48.20 -1.62 -5.57
CA ILE A 82 -47.27 -0.68 -6.19
C ILE A 82 -48.00 0.02 -7.34
N VAL A 83 -48.30 1.30 -7.17
CA VAL A 83 -48.92 2.11 -8.22
C VAL A 83 -47.82 2.82 -8.99
N GLU A 84 -47.61 2.46 -10.26
CA GLU A 84 -46.73 3.22 -11.15
C GLU A 84 -47.36 4.60 -11.41
N LEU A 85 -46.70 5.65 -10.94
CA LEU A 85 -47.06 7.02 -11.29
C LEU A 85 -46.55 7.27 -12.72
N LYS A 86 -47.51 7.37 -13.66
CA LYS A 86 -47.27 7.72 -15.06
C LYS A 86 -46.97 9.19 -15.25
#